data_AF-A0A7C1UJI3-F1
#
_entry.id   AF-A0A7C1UJI3-F1
#
_cell.length_a   1.000
_cell.length_b   1.000
_cell.length_c   1.000
_cell.angle_alpha   90.00
_cell.angle_beta   90.00
_cell.angle_gamma   90.00
#
_symmetry.space_group_name_H-M   'P 1'
#
loop_
_entity.id
_entity.type
_entity.pdbx_description
1 polymer ?
#
loop_
_entity_poly.entity_id
_entity_poly.type
_entity_poly.pdbx_seq_one_letter_code
_entity_poly.pdbx_strand_id
1 'polypeptide(L)'
;MLRRYEKTLLELIELGEAVIYWAVSIALTLGGIVFFGFIMWETVRDYFKGEFTVATLELISGALLTLMLAQIVYTTMKFLTLRVIKIRPVLLVGIIAAVRRMLLIAASLATSTTRPSDSEFRQNVIEIGVWTGATLLLAVSTYLLRGAEDETADRKMEMARAASDTGGTGFTAGES
;
A
#
# COMPACT_ATOMS: atom_id res chain seq x y z
N MET A 1 15.69 39.65 -2.04
CA MET A 1 16.39 38.68 -1.17
C MET A 1 15.51 37.54 -0.67
N LEU A 2 14.20 37.74 -0.45
CA LEU A 2 13.28 36.70 0.08
C LEU A 2 13.15 35.43 -0.80
N ARG A 3 13.24 35.57 -2.13
CA ARG A 3 13.19 34.45 -3.11
C ARG A 3 14.36 33.47 -3.03
N ARG A 4 15.46 33.83 -2.37
CA ARG A 4 16.67 32.99 -2.26
C ARG A 4 16.59 32.03 -1.06
N TYR A 5 15.86 32.42 -0.01
CA TYR A 5 15.63 31.57 1.16
C TYR A 5 14.63 30.44 0.89
N GLU A 6 13.59 30.67 0.07
CA GLU A 6 12.66 29.60 -0.33
C GLU A 6 13.38 28.45 -1.02
N LYS A 7 14.33 28.73 -1.90
CA LYS A 7 15.08 27.68 -2.62
C LYS A 7 15.95 26.85 -1.68
N THR A 8 16.67 27.49 -0.75
CA THR A 8 17.55 26.78 0.20
C THR A 8 16.75 25.98 1.22
N LEU A 9 15.59 26.48 1.68
CA LEU A 9 14.71 25.76 2.60
C LEU A 9 14.05 24.55 1.91
N LEU A 10 13.63 24.71 0.65
CA LEU A 10 13.09 23.60 -0.13
C LEU A 10 14.15 22.53 -0.41
N GLU A 11 15.38 22.92 -0.76
CA GLU A 11 16.51 21.99 -0.95
C GLU A 11 16.87 21.23 0.33
N LEU A 12 16.84 21.90 1.50
CA LEU A 12 17.08 21.27 2.80
C LEU A 12 15.98 20.26 3.17
N ILE A 13 14.72 20.60 2.91
CA ILE A 13 13.58 19.71 3.14
C ILE A 13 13.64 18.50 2.19
N GLU A 14 13.93 18.73 0.91
CA GLU A 14 14.01 17.68 -0.10
C GLU A 14 15.19 16.72 0.16
N LEU A 15 16.34 17.24 0.62
CA LEU A 15 17.47 16.43 1.06
C LEU A 15 17.11 15.60 2.30
N GLY A 16 16.43 16.20 3.27
CA GLY A 16 15.95 15.51 4.47
C GLY A 16 14.98 14.37 4.16
N GLU A 17 14.00 14.63 3.27
CA GLU A 17 13.08 13.62 2.73
C GLU A 17 13.88 12.45 2.14
N ALA A 18 14.76 12.75 1.19
CA ALA A 18 15.53 11.74 0.46
C ALA A 18 16.39 10.88 1.41
N VAL A 19 17.06 11.49 2.39
CA VAL A 19 17.89 10.78 3.37
C VAL A 19 17.06 9.81 4.21
N ILE A 20 15.90 10.25 4.72
CA ILE A 20 15.01 9.39 5.52
C ILE A 20 14.55 8.20 4.69
N TYR A 21 14.20 8.43 3.42
CA TYR A 21 13.71 7.36 2.57
C TYR A 21 14.76 6.34 2.21
N TRP A 22 15.96 6.78 1.83
CA TRP A 22 17.07 5.87 1.62
C TRP A 22 17.40 5.09 2.88
N ALA A 23 17.42 5.73 4.05
CA ALA A 23 17.67 5.07 5.32
C ALA A 23 16.61 4.01 5.64
N VAL A 24 15.32 4.33 5.54
CA VAL A 24 14.21 3.40 5.83
C VAL A 24 14.20 2.24 4.84
N SER A 25 14.35 2.50 3.54
CA SER A 25 14.37 1.45 2.52
C SER A 25 15.56 0.52 2.71
N ILE A 26 16.77 1.05 2.94
CA ILE A 26 17.96 0.23 3.19
C ILE A 26 17.78 -0.61 4.46
N ALA A 27 17.34 0.00 5.57
CA ALA A 27 17.18 -0.70 6.84
C ALA A 27 16.15 -1.84 6.73
N LEU A 28 15.00 -1.59 6.11
CA LEU A 28 13.96 -2.60 5.93
C LEU A 28 14.38 -3.70 4.95
N THR A 29 15.05 -3.36 3.85
CA THR A 29 15.56 -4.36 2.89
C THR A 29 16.61 -5.24 3.54
N LEU A 30 17.59 -4.67 4.23
CA LEU A 30 18.62 -5.45 4.93
C LEU A 30 18.00 -6.31 6.03
N GLY A 31 17.10 -5.75 6.84
CA GLY A 31 16.39 -6.48 7.89
C GLY A 31 15.59 -7.67 7.31
N GLY A 32 14.88 -7.45 6.21
CA GLY A 32 14.14 -8.52 5.52
C GLY A 32 15.04 -9.63 4.99
N ILE A 33 16.18 -9.29 4.38
CA ILE A 33 17.15 -10.27 3.88
C ILE A 33 17.74 -11.11 5.02
N VAL A 34 18.18 -10.46 6.10
CA VAL A 34 18.75 -11.14 7.27
C VAL A 34 17.72 -12.05 7.92
N PHE A 35 16.50 -11.55 8.13
CA PHE A 35 15.43 -12.31 8.74
C PHE A 35 15.02 -13.52 7.89
N PHE A 36 14.90 -13.35 6.58
CA PHE A 36 14.59 -14.45 5.67
C PHE A 36 15.68 -15.53 5.67
N GLY A 37 16.96 -15.11 5.68
CA GLY A 37 18.09 -16.03 5.79
C GLY A 37 18.07 -16.82 7.11
N PHE A 38 17.73 -16.16 8.22
CA PHE A 38 17.59 -16.81 9.52
C PHE A 38 16.50 -17.89 9.52
N ILE A 39 15.30 -17.58 9.01
CA ILE A 39 14.19 -18.54 8.93
C ILE A 39 14.58 -19.71 8.02
N MET A 40 15.17 -19.44 6.86
CA MET A 40 15.57 -20.50 5.94
C MET A 40 16.56 -21.47 6.60
N TRP A 41 17.52 -20.93 7.35
CA TRP A 41 18.47 -21.73 8.13
C TRP A 41 17.78 -22.59 9.20
N GLU A 42 16.86 -22.00 9.95
CA GLU A 42 16.07 -22.69 10.98
C GLU A 42 15.21 -23.81 10.39
N THR A 43 14.47 -23.53 9.32
CA THR A 43 13.63 -24.50 8.63
C THR A 43 14.44 -25.70 8.11
N VAL A 44 15.60 -25.45 7.48
CA VAL A 44 16.47 -26.54 7.01
C VAL A 44 16.95 -27.40 8.18
N ARG A 45 17.39 -26.77 9.27
CA ARG A 45 17.82 -27.46 10.50
C ARG A 45 16.71 -28.34 11.06
N ASP A 46 15.48 -27.86 11.09
CA ASP A 46 14.36 -28.58 11.72
C ASP A 46 13.77 -29.68 10.81
N TYR A 47 13.91 -29.54 9.47
CA TYR A 47 13.71 -30.67 8.55
C TYR A 47 14.71 -31.81 8.78
N PHE A 48 15.98 -31.52 9.08
CA PHE A 48 16.97 -32.56 9.41
C PHE A 48 16.65 -33.28 10.74
N LYS A 49 15.91 -32.65 11.65
CA LYS A 49 15.43 -33.27 12.90
C LYS A 49 14.15 -34.10 12.72
N GLY A 50 13.53 -34.07 11.54
CA GLY A 50 12.28 -34.78 11.24
C GLY A 50 11.00 -34.04 11.64
N GLU A 51 11.07 -32.77 12.04
CA GLU A 51 9.92 -31.96 12.48
C GLU A 51 9.25 -31.21 11.31
N PHE A 52 8.84 -31.95 10.28
CA PHE A 52 8.36 -31.36 9.01
C PHE A 52 7.17 -30.41 9.17
N THR A 53 6.18 -30.74 10.00
CA THR A 53 4.97 -29.93 10.17
C THR A 53 5.29 -28.59 10.81
N VAL A 54 6.07 -28.59 11.89
CA VAL A 54 6.44 -27.37 12.63
C VAL A 54 7.33 -26.48 11.76
N ALA A 55 8.37 -27.06 11.15
CA ALA A 55 9.27 -26.35 10.26
C ALA A 55 8.54 -25.68 9.08
N THR A 56 7.52 -26.34 8.52
CA THR A 56 6.72 -25.77 7.41
C THR A 56 5.84 -24.62 7.88
N LEU A 57 5.20 -24.72 9.05
CA LEU A 57 4.37 -23.65 9.61
C LEU A 57 5.21 -22.41 9.98
N GLU A 58 6.40 -22.62 10.55
CA GLU A 58 7.35 -21.56 10.86
C GLU A 58 7.90 -20.90 9.58
N LEU A 59 8.23 -21.70 8.56
CA LEU A 59 8.65 -21.17 7.25
C LEU A 59 7.57 -20.28 6.63
N ILE A 60 6.31 -20.75 6.60
CA ILE A 60 5.20 -19.97 6.03
C ILE A 60 5.02 -18.67 6.80
N SER A 61 5.01 -18.72 8.12
CA SER A 61 4.79 -17.56 8.97
C SER A 61 5.93 -16.54 8.84
N GLY A 62 7.17 -17.03 8.83
CA GLY A 62 8.36 -16.23 8.61
C GLY A 62 8.44 -15.64 7.20
N ALA A 63 8.05 -16.40 6.18
CA ALA A 63 7.96 -15.94 4.80
C ALA A 63 6.87 -14.86 4.66
N LEU A 64 5.70 -15.02 5.29
CA LEU A 64 4.67 -13.98 5.35
C LEU A 64 5.20 -12.70 5.99
N LEU A 65 5.92 -12.80 7.11
CA LEU A 65 6.51 -11.63 7.75
C LEU A 65 7.58 -10.97 6.86
N THR A 66 8.41 -11.76 6.16
CA THR A 66 9.39 -11.25 5.19
C THR A 66 8.71 -10.53 4.02
N LEU A 67 7.67 -11.14 3.45
CA LEU A 67 6.87 -10.51 2.39
C LEU A 67 6.22 -9.23 2.87
N MET A 68 5.76 -9.18 4.12
CA MET A 68 5.26 -7.95 4.72
C MET A 68 6.34 -6.87 4.78
N LEU A 69 7.59 -7.18 5.16
CA LEU A 69 8.70 -6.22 5.15
C LEU A 69 9.00 -5.72 3.73
N ALA A 70 9.06 -6.63 2.76
CA ALA A 70 9.25 -6.28 1.35
C ALA A 70 8.12 -5.37 0.84
N GLN A 71 6.88 -5.65 1.25
CA GLN A 71 5.72 -4.83 0.88
C GLN A 71 5.80 -3.42 1.47
N ILE A 72 6.32 -3.26 2.71
CA ILE A 72 6.55 -1.93 3.28
C ILE A 72 7.52 -1.15 2.40
N VAL A 73 8.67 -1.75 2.07
CA VAL A 73 9.68 -1.12 1.20
C VAL A 73 9.05 -0.67 -0.12
N TYR A 74 8.24 -1.54 -0.75
CA TYR A 74 7.52 -1.21 -1.98
C TYR A 74 6.57 -0.02 -1.80
N THR A 75 5.74 -0.04 -0.76
CA THR A 75 4.78 1.06 -0.50
C THR A 75 5.47 2.38 -0.19
N THR A 76 6.53 2.36 0.62
CA THR A 76 7.33 3.56 0.93
C THR A 76 7.96 4.11 -0.33
N MET A 77 8.58 3.28 -1.18
CA MET A 77 9.18 3.73 -2.43
C MET A 77 8.13 4.30 -3.42
N LYS A 78 6.96 3.65 -3.52
CA LYS A 78 5.88 4.10 -4.40
C LYS A 78 5.23 5.40 -3.94
N PHE A 79 4.95 5.55 -2.65
CA PHE A 79 4.30 6.74 -2.08
C PHE A 79 5.08 8.02 -2.41
N LEU A 80 6.41 7.94 -2.37
CA LEU A 80 7.34 9.05 -2.66
C LEU A 80 7.42 9.40 -4.13
N THR A 81 7.34 8.38 -5.00
CA THR A 81 7.40 8.58 -6.44
C THR A 81 6.18 9.37 -6.93
N LEU A 82 5.07 9.27 -6.19
CA LEU A 82 3.80 9.92 -6.50
C LEU A 82 3.71 11.33 -5.89
N ARG A 83 4.76 12.17 -6.00
CA ARG A 83 4.90 13.55 -5.44
C ARG A 83 3.73 14.53 -5.64
N VAL A 84 2.65 14.11 -6.31
CA VAL A 84 1.37 14.80 -6.39
C VAL A 84 0.31 13.87 -5.78
N ILE A 85 -0.28 14.26 -4.65
CA ILE A 85 -1.33 13.51 -3.94
C ILE A 85 -2.57 13.42 -4.85
N LYS A 86 -2.58 12.46 -5.77
CA LYS A 86 -3.80 11.97 -6.39
C LYS A 86 -4.48 11.08 -5.38
N ILE A 87 -5.80 11.20 -5.24
CA ILE A 87 -6.50 10.51 -4.16
C ILE A 87 -6.40 8.97 -4.34
N ARG A 88 -6.46 8.46 -5.59
CA ARG A 88 -6.35 7.02 -5.90
C ARG A 88 -5.13 6.31 -5.27
N PRO A 89 -3.88 6.77 -5.45
CA PRO A 89 -2.73 6.07 -4.87
C PRO A 89 -2.69 6.04 -3.34
N VAL A 90 -3.17 7.08 -2.66
CA VAL A 90 -3.20 7.10 -1.19
C VAL A 90 -4.16 6.05 -0.65
N LEU A 91 -5.35 5.93 -1.25
CA LEU A 91 -6.34 4.93 -0.82
C LEU A 91 -5.84 3.50 -1.06
N LEU A 92 -5.11 3.25 -2.15
CA LEU A 92 -4.51 1.95 -2.44
C LEU A 92 -3.44 1.57 -1.40
N VAL A 93 -2.60 2.51 -0.98
CA VAL A 93 -1.62 2.29 0.10
C VAL A 93 -2.34 2.03 1.44
N GLY A 94 -3.43 2.75 1.73
CA GLY A 94 -4.26 2.53 2.92
C GLY A 94 -4.87 1.14 2.98
N ILE A 95 -5.42 0.65 1.86
CA ILE A 95 -5.96 -0.72 1.76
C ILE A 95 -4.84 -1.76 1.94
N ILE A 96 -3.69 -1.59 1.28
CA ILE A 96 -2.53 -2.50 1.43
C ILE A 96 -2.07 -2.56 2.89
N ALA A 97 -2.00 -1.42 3.58
CA ALA A 97 -1.61 -1.36 4.99
C ALA A 97 -2.59 -2.11 5.91
N ALA A 98 -3.91 -1.98 5.66
CA ALA A 98 -4.93 -2.65 6.45
C ALA A 98 -4.91 -4.18 6.22
N VAL A 99 -4.82 -4.63 4.97
CA VAL A 99 -4.68 -6.06 4.62
C VAL A 99 -3.42 -6.65 5.23
N ARG A 100 -2.30 -5.93 5.18
CA ARG A 100 -1.04 -6.35 5.81
C ARG A 100 -1.21 -6.61 7.31
N ARG A 101 -1.91 -5.74 8.05
CA ARG A 101 -2.14 -5.93 9.48
C ARG A 101 -3.05 -7.13 9.77
N MET A 102 -4.08 -7.35 8.93
CA MET A 102 -4.96 -8.53 9.04
C MET A 102 -4.17 -9.84 8.89
N LEU A 103 -3.28 -9.93 7.89
CA LEU A 103 -2.43 -11.10 7.68
C LEU A 103 -1.46 -11.35 8.84
N LEU A 104 -0.89 -10.28 9.42
CA LEU A 104 -0.02 -10.41 10.60
C LEU A 104 -0.75 -11.04 11.78
N ILE A 105 -1.99 -10.62 12.03
CA ILE A 105 -2.79 -11.16 13.13
C ILE A 105 -3.08 -12.64 12.84
N ALA A 106 -3.53 -12.98 11.63
CA ALA A 106 -3.77 -14.37 11.24
C ALA A 106 -2.52 -15.26 11.40
N ALA A 107 -1.35 -14.77 10.97
CA ALA A 107 -0.08 -15.47 11.15
C ALA A 107 0.27 -15.65 12.64
N SER A 108 0.11 -14.60 13.46
CA SER A 108 0.38 -14.69 14.89
C SER A 108 -0.50 -15.72 15.59
N LEU A 109 -1.77 -15.82 15.19
CA LEU A 109 -2.68 -16.84 15.70
C LEU A 109 -2.29 -18.25 15.24
N ALA A 110 -1.80 -18.41 14.00
CA ALA A 110 -1.36 -19.71 13.48
C ALA A 110 -0.07 -20.21 14.13
N THR A 111 0.84 -19.31 14.50
CA THR A 111 2.10 -19.66 15.20
C THR A 111 1.91 -19.82 16.71
N SER A 112 0.78 -19.38 17.27
CA SER A 112 0.52 -19.49 18.69
C SER A 112 0.24 -20.95 19.07
N THR A 113 1.22 -21.60 19.68
CA THR A 113 1.11 -22.99 20.18
C THR A 113 0.32 -23.11 21.47
N THR A 114 0.07 -21.99 22.16
CA THR A 114 -0.73 -21.93 23.39
C THR A 114 -2.14 -21.44 23.06
N ARG A 115 -3.15 -22.13 23.60
CA ARG A 115 -4.56 -21.72 23.43
C ARG A 115 -4.73 -20.33 24.06
N PRO A 116 -5.16 -19.31 23.30
CA PRO A 116 -5.31 -17.96 23.85
C PRO A 116 -6.34 -17.98 24.97
N SER A 117 -6.08 -17.17 26.01
CA SER A 117 -7.06 -16.95 27.08
C SER A 117 -8.33 -16.30 26.52
N ASP A 118 -9.46 -16.42 27.23
CA ASP A 118 -10.73 -15.79 26.82
C ASP A 118 -10.59 -14.26 26.62
N SER A 119 -9.70 -13.62 27.39
CA SER A 119 -9.41 -12.19 27.25
C SER A 119 -8.65 -11.89 25.95
N GLU A 120 -7.60 -12.64 25.65
CA GLU A 120 -6.79 -12.47 24.42
C GLU A 120 -7.60 -12.81 23.18
N PHE A 121 -8.44 -13.84 23.24
CA PHE A 121 -9.33 -14.19 22.14
C PHE A 121 -10.29 -13.04 21.81
N ARG A 122 -10.94 -12.46 22.83
CA ARG A 122 -11.82 -11.30 22.64
C ARG A 122 -11.07 -10.10 22.06
N GLN A 123 -9.86 -9.83 22.54
CA GLN A 123 -9.05 -8.72 22.03
C GLN A 123 -8.66 -8.93 20.56
N ASN A 124 -8.23 -10.14 20.20
CA ASN A 124 -7.89 -10.49 18.82
C ASN A 124 -9.11 -10.38 17.89
N VAL A 125 -10.29 -10.84 18.32
CA VAL A 125 -11.53 -10.71 17.55
C VAL A 125 -11.91 -9.24 17.33
N ILE A 126 -11.82 -8.41 18.37
CA ILE A 126 -12.08 -6.98 18.26
C ILE A 126 -11.07 -6.33 17.31
N GLU A 127 -9.78 -6.65 17.47
CA GLU A 127 -8.74 -6.08 16.63
C GLU A 127 -8.94 -6.43 15.16
N ILE A 128 -9.21 -7.70 14.83
CA ILE A 128 -9.51 -8.14 13.46
C ILE A 128 -10.76 -7.43 12.93
N GLY A 129 -11.80 -7.29 13.77
CA GLY A 129 -13.03 -6.57 13.43
C GLY A 129 -12.78 -5.11 13.07
N VAL A 130 -11.94 -4.42 13.85
CA VAL A 130 -11.57 -3.00 13.60
C VAL A 130 -10.82 -2.86 12.28
N TRP A 131 -9.81 -3.71 12.02
CA TRP A 131 -9.06 -3.66 10.76
C TRP A 131 -9.93 -4.00 9.55
N THR A 132 -10.85 -4.96 9.69
CA THR A 132 -11.81 -5.33 8.63
C THR A 132 -12.77 -4.17 8.35
N GLY A 133 -13.33 -3.56 9.41
CA GLY A 133 -14.20 -2.39 9.28
C GLY A 133 -13.51 -1.19 8.65
N ALA A 134 -12.27 -0.88 9.07
CA ALA A 134 -11.46 0.18 8.46
C ALA A 134 -11.18 -0.09 6.98
N THR A 135 -10.89 -1.36 6.61
CA THR A 135 -10.68 -1.75 5.21
C THR A 135 -11.94 -1.56 4.38
N LEU A 136 -13.11 -1.96 4.89
CA LEU A 136 -14.40 -1.76 4.21
C LEU A 136 -14.70 -0.27 4.03
N LEU A 137 -14.47 0.55 5.05
CA LEU A 137 -14.67 2.00 4.97
C LEU A 137 -13.79 2.63 3.89
N LEU A 138 -12.50 2.25 3.82
CA LEU A 138 -11.58 2.71 2.79
C LEU A 138 -11.98 2.22 1.40
N ALA A 139 -12.44 0.97 1.28
CA ALA A 139 -12.92 0.41 0.01
C ALA A 139 -14.16 1.16 -0.49
N VAL A 140 -15.13 1.43 0.38
CA VAL A 140 -16.33 2.22 0.05
C VAL A 140 -15.94 3.65 -0.33
N SER A 141 -15.06 4.31 0.43
CA SER A 141 -14.53 5.64 0.10
C SER A 141 -13.88 5.65 -1.29
N THR A 142 -13.08 4.62 -1.62
CA THR A 142 -12.45 4.48 -2.94
C THR A 142 -13.48 4.33 -4.05
N TYR A 143 -14.51 3.51 -3.82
CA TYR A 143 -15.56 3.26 -4.79
C TYR A 143 -16.38 4.53 -5.09
N LEU A 144 -16.78 5.26 -4.05
CA LEU A 144 -17.51 6.54 -4.19
C LEU A 144 -16.70 7.56 -4.98
N LEU A 145 -15.40 7.65 -4.70
CA LEU A 145 -14.55 8.61 -5.39
C LEU A 145 -14.34 8.27 -6.86
N ARG A 146 -14.29 6.97 -7.20
CA ARG A 146 -14.20 6.53 -8.59
C ARG A 146 -15.46 6.88 -9.38
N GLY A 147 -16.64 6.70 -8.79
CA GLY A 147 -17.91 7.08 -9.43
C GLY A 147 -18.00 8.57 -9.74
N ALA A 148 -17.50 9.43 -8.83
CA ALA A 148 -17.47 10.88 -9.06
C ALA A 148 -16.52 11.30 -10.20
N GLU A 149 -15.40 10.60 -10.38
CA GLU A 149 -14.45 10.89 -11.47
C GLU A 149 -15.01 10.48 -12.83
N ASP A 150 -15.70 9.34 -12.93
CA ASP A 150 -16.28 8.83 -14.18
C ASP A 150 -17.39 9.78 -14.72
N GLU A 151 -18.27 10.30 -13.84
CA GLU A 151 -19.34 11.24 -14.22
C GLU A 151 -18.82 12.61 -14.69
N THR A 152 -17.62 13.01 -14.26
CA THR A 152 -16.97 14.23 -14.75
C THR A 152 -16.28 14.04 -16.10
N ALA A 153 -15.85 12.82 -16.42
CA ALA A 153 -15.23 12.50 -17.71
C ALA A 153 -16.29 12.47 -18.83
N ASP A 154 -17.44 11.85 -18.58
CA ASP A 154 -18.54 11.78 -19.56
C ASP A 154 -19.09 13.17 -19.91
N ARG A 155 -19.32 14.03 -18.92
CA ARG A 155 -19.75 15.43 -19.15
C ARG A 155 -18.76 16.23 -19.99
N LYS A 156 -17.45 16.02 -19.78
CA LYS A 156 -16.41 16.68 -20.59
C LYS A 156 -16.43 16.18 -22.04
N MET A 157 -16.69 14.89 -22.26
CA MET A 157 -16.82 14.31 -23.61
C MET A 157 -18.08 14.82 -24.32
N GLU A 158 -19.21 14.94 -23.63
CA GLU A 158 -20.42 15.53 -24.19
C GLU A 158 -20.23 17.00 -24.58
N MET A 159 -19.61 17.80 -23.70
CA MET A 159 -19.28 19.20 -24.01
C MET A 159 -18.31 19.32 -25.20
N ALA A 160 -17.30 18.45 -25.28
CA ALA A 160 -16.35 18.43 -26.40
C ALA A 160 -17.04 18.04 -27.73
N ARG A 161 -17.98 17.09 -27.70
CA ARG A 161 -18.80 16.73 -28.87
C ARG A 161 -19.73 17.86 -29.29
N ALA A 162 -20.42 18.51 -28.35
CA ALA A 162 -21.29 19.64 -28.62
C ALA A 162 -20.54 20.85 -29.23
N ALA A 163 -19.30 21.09 -28.78
CA ALA A 163 -18.42 22.13 -29.34
C ALA A 163 -17.91 21.80 -30.75
N SER A 164 -17.74 20.52 -31.09
CA SER A 164 -17.33 20.10 -32.44
C SER A 164 -18.45 20.20 -33.47
N ASP A 165 -19.70 19.97 -33.07
CA ASP A 165 -20.87 20.00 -33.96
C ASP A 165 -21.27 21.44 -34.33
N THR A 166 -21.03 22.40 -33.43
CA THR A 166 -21.27 23.83 -33.67
C THR A 166 -20.22 24.50 -34.56
N GLY A 167 -19.04 23.89 -34.76
CA GLY A 167 -17.99 24.41 -35.65
C GLY A 167 -18.09 23.93 -37.11
N GLY A 168 -18.88 22.88 -37.40
CA GLY A 168 -18.94 22.22 -38.70
C GLY A 168 -20.00 22.75 -39.68
N THR A 169 -20.95 23.58 -39.22
CA THR A 169 -22.10 24.01 -40.03
C THR A 169 -21.91 25.35 -40.75
N GLY A 170 -20.69 25.92 -40.73
CA GLY A 170 -20.40 27.26 -41.27
C GLY A 170 -19.69 27.34 -42.64
N PHE A 171 -19.47 26.23 -43.35
CA PHE A 171 -18.70 26.28 -44.62
C PHE A 171 -19.22 25.29 -45.70
N THR A 172 -20.49 25.39 -46.06
CA THR A 172 -21.00 24.90 -47.36
C THR A 172 -22.15 25.78 -47.83
N ALA A 173 -21.90 27.08 -47.99
CA ALA A 173 -22.81 27.96 -48.68
C ALA A 173 -22.00 28.81 -49.67
N GLY A 174 -22.12 28.45 -50.95
CA GLY A 174 -21.63 29.25 -52.06
C GLY A 174 -20.29 28.78 -52.60
N GLU A 175 -20.33 27.85 -53.54
CA GLU A 175 -19.61 28.04 -54.79
C GLU A 175 -20.43 27.41 -55.92
N SER A 176 -20.75 28.29 -56.85
CA SER A 176 -21.61 28.18 -58.03
C SER A 176 -20.99 27.36 -59.16
#